data_AF-A0A078LVJ5-F1
#
_entry.id   AF-A0A078LVJ5-F1
#
_cell.length_a   1.000
_cell.length_b   1.000
_cell.length_c   1.000
_cell.angle_alpha   90.00
_cell.angle_beta   90.00
_cell.angle_gamma   90.00
#
_symmetry.space_group_name_H-M   'P 1'
#
loop_
_entity.id
_entity.type
_entity.pdbx_description
1 polymer ?
#
loop_
_entity_poly.entity_id
_entity_poly.type
_entity_poly.pdbx_seq_one_letter_code
_entity_poly.pdbx_strand_id
1 'polypeptide(L)'
;MDPITYLISQGFKVTSDPGRYKSGIWGLRNYTVNGYNYDNYCGGYHRAYDLVKYDRAPVPAVFDGVVSSGTKSYGNFGGTVVIANKNLGVQVIYGHLSRPLNVRLGQYIKQGDIIGYQSNTNYQNIRMDSHLHIQFQNYGYINSERNFVCTGINPLTINVNQRVYNAAWLWSGMFTAKKIINIRDFPSLTGRRVSFTVVNSKFYFDKLYDNDGYWWIRCIHNGRTVFIACGKKVPGKVFKETELYGSVDSLDTSKGKE
;
A
#
# COMPACT_ATOMS: atom_id res chain seq x y z
N MET A 1 -3.19 -9.61 -7.77
CA MET A 1 -4.64 -9.46 -7.55
C MET A 1 -4.90 -7.97 -7.32
N ASP A 2 -5.97 -7.41 -7.87
CA ASP A 2 -6.34 -6.03 -7.60
C ASP A 2 -7.15 -5.90 -6.29
N PRO A 3 -7.24 -4.70 -5.69
CA PRO A 3 -7.93 -4.48 -4.43
C PRO A 3 -9.42 -4.84 -4.44
N ILE A 4 -10.11 -4.65 -5.58
CA ILE A 4 -11.56 -4.88 -5.68
C ILE A 4 -11.82 -6.39 -5.71
N THR A 5 -11.07 -7.14 -6.53
CA THR A 5 -11.09 -8.60 -6.52
C THR A 5 -10.75 -9.16 -5.15
N TYR A 6 -9.80 -8.57 -4.43
CA TYR A 6 -9.50 -8.97 -3.05
C TYR A 6 -10.73 -8.79 -2.13
N LEU A 7 -11.40 -7.64 -2.12
CA LEU A 7 -12.59 -7.44 -1.28
C LEU A 7 -13.74 -8.38 -1.65
N ILE A 8 -13.93 -8.65 -2.94
CA ILE A 8 -14.91 -9.64 -3.41
C ILE A 8 -14.59 -11.03 -2.86
N SER A 9 -13.30 -11.43 -2.83
CA SER A 9 -12.87 -12.69 -2.22
C SER A 9 -13.16 -12.75 -0.71
N GLN A 10 -13.29 -11.60 -0.05
CA GLN A 10 -13.68 -11.46 1.36
C GLN A 10 -15.22 -11.40 1.55
N GLY A 11 -16.00 -11.60 0.48
CA GLY A 11 -17.46 -11.68 0.51
C GLY A 11 -18.19 -10.34 0.34
N PHE A 12 -17.50 -9.28 -0.08
CA PHE A 12 -18.16 -8.03 -0.49
C PHE A 12 -18.74 -8.14 -1.90
N LYS A 13 -19.82 -7.41 -2.16
CA LYS A 13 -20.46 -7.28 -3.48
C LYS A 13 -20.36 -5.82 -3.93
N VAL A 14 -19.98 -5.60 -5.18
CA VAL A 14 -19.91 -4.25 -5.75
C VAL A 14 -21.33 -3.72 -6.01
N THR A 15 -21.62 -2.50 -5.57
CA THR A 15 -22.89 -1.79 -5.79
C THR A 15 -22.73 -0.56 -6.69
N SER A 16 -21.54 0.05 -6.71
CA SER A 16 -21.18 1.12 -7.66
C SER A 16 -19.83 0.82 -8.30
N ASP A 17 -19.81 0.72 -9.63
CA ASP A 17 -18.62 0.38 -10.43
C ASP A 17 -18.33 1.50 -11.46
N PRO A 18 -17.24 2.28 -11.31
CA PRO A 18 -16.90 3.36 -12.21
C PRO A 18 -16.52 2.93 -13.63
N GLY A 19 -16.26 1.65 -13.87
CA GLY A 19 -16.10 1.09 -15.21
C GLY A 19 -17.43 0.80 -15.92
N ARG A 20 -18.57 0.91 -15.23
CA ARG A 20 -19.91 0.58 -15.75
C ARG A 20 -20.89 1.75 -15.76
N TYR A 21 -20.43 2.96 -15.45
CA TYR A 21 -21.31 4.13 -15.45
C TYR A 21 -21.79 4.46 -16.87
N LYS A 22 -23.07 4.87 -16.96
CA LYS A 22 -23.74 5.18 -18.25
C LYS A 22 -23.07 6.29 -19.05
N SER A 23 -22.31 7.17 -18.40
CA SER A 23 -21.59 8.27 -19.04
C SER A 23 -20.46 7.82 -19.97
N GLY A 24 -19.96 6.58 -19.82
CA GLY A 24 -18.78 6.08 -20.50
C GLY A 24 -17.46 6.73 -20.04
N ILE A 25 -17.51 7.70 -19.13
CA ILE A 25 -16.34 8.38 -18.56
C ILE A 25 -16.09 7.79 -17.17
N TRP A 26 -14.88 7.25 -16.96
CA TRP A 26 -14.53 6.62 -15.70
C TRP A 26 -14.74 7.59 -14.52
N GLY A 27 -15.57 7.16 -13.58
CA GLY A 27 -15.89 7.95 -12.40
C GLY A 27 -16.99 8.99 -12.59
N LEU A 28 -17.48 9.31 -13.80
CA LEU A 28 -18.59 10.25 -13.95
C LEU A 28 -19.93 9.53 -13.75
N ARG A 29 -20.49 9.62 -12.54
CA ARG A 29 -21.70 8.88 -12.12
C ARG A 29 -22.96 9.74 -12.13
N ASN A 30 -22.86 10.96 -11.60
CA ASN A 30 -23.92 11.95 -11.46
C ASN A 30 -25.19 11.40 -10.77
N TYR A 31 -25.01 10.69 -9.66
CA TYR A 31 -26.08 9.96 -8.97
C TYR A 31 -27.01 10.90 -8.19
N THR A 32 -28.28 10.96 -8.61
CA THR A 32 -29.32 11.78 -7.99
C THR A 32 -30.48 10.91 -7.51
N VAL A 33 -30.89 11.09 -6.25
CA VAL A 33 -32.09 10.46 -5.68
C VAL A 33 -32.95 11.53 -5.04
N ASN A 34 -34.24 11.58 -5.38
CA ASN A 34 -35.20 12.55 -4.83
C ASN A 34 -34.71 14.00 -4.90
N GLY A 35 -34.03 14.37 -6.00
CA GLY A 35 -33.47 15.71 -6.20
C GLY A 35 -32.13 15.99 -5.49
N TYR A 36 -31.63 15.06 -4.68
CA TYR A 36 -30.31 15.18 -4.05
C TYR A 36 -29.24 14.46 -4.86
N ASN A 37 -28.25 15.21 -5.34
CA ASN A 37 -27.10 14.67 -6.06
C ASN A 37 -25.96 14.35 -5.09
N TYR A 38 -25.70 13.06 -4.89
CA TYR A 38 -24.68 12.55 -3.97
C TYR A 38 -23.26 12.86 -4.43
N ASP A 39 -23.07 13.11 -5.72
CA ASP A 39 -21.77 13.38 -6.33
C ASP A 39 -21.54 14.89 -6.57
N ASN A 40 -22.46 15.76 -6.10
CA ASN A 40 -22.45 17.20 -6.39
C ASN A 40 -21.16 17.89 -5.95
N TYR A 41 -20.64 17.54 -4.76
CA TYR A 41 -19.39 18.11 -4.23
C TYR A 41 -18.20 17.90 -5.20
N CYS A 42 -18.21 16.78 -5.92
CA CYS A 42 -17.22 16.41 -6.92
C CYS A 42 -17.66 16.68 -8.36
N GLY A 43 -18.72 17.48 -8.57
CA GLY A 43 -19.22 17.83 -9.89
C GLY A 43 -19.75 16.63 -10.68
N GLY A 44 -20.43 15.70 -10.00
CA GLY A 44 -20.97 14.48 -10.61
C GLY A 44 -19.99 13.29 -10.63
N TYR A 45 -18.75 13.48 -10.16
CA TYR A 45 -17.75 12.42 -10.15
C TYR A 45 -17.78 11.59 -8.86
N HIS A 46 -17.86 10.27 -9.04
CA HIS A 46 -17.62 9.22 -8.08
C HIS A 46 -16.45 8.33 -8.54
N ARG A 47 -15.21 8.77 -8.29
CA ARG A 47 -13.96 8.08 -8.70
C ARG A 47 -13.55 6.99 -7.70
N ALA A 48 -14.53 6.20 -7.31
CA ALA A 48 -14.45 5.22 -6.24
C ALA A 48 -15.39 4.04 -6.54
N TYR A 49 -15.19 2.95 -5.82
CA TYR A 49 -16.13 1.82 -5.80
C TYR A 49 -16.96 1.88 -4.52
N ASP A 50 -18.24 1.55 -4.64
CA ASP A 50 -19.08 1.24 -3.48
C ASP A 50 -19.28 -0.28 -3.41
N LEU A 51 -19.14 -0.84 -2.21
CA LEU A 51 -19.34 -2.26 -1.95
C LEU A 51 -20.22 -2.47 -0.73
N VAL A 52 -20.89 -3.62 -0.67
CA VAL A 52 -21.74 -4.02 0.45
C VAL A 52 -21.47 -5.46 0.87
N LYS A 53 -21.52 -5.74 2.16
CA LYS A 53 -21.61 -7.10 2.70
C LYS A 53 -22.83 -7.25 3.62
N TYR A 54 -22.77 -6.67 4.81
CA TYR A 54 -23.89 -6.45 5.73
C TYR A 54 -23.52 -5.30 6.69
N ASP A 55 -24.49 -4.66 7.33
CA ASP A 55 -24.18 -3.56 8.26
C ASP A 55 -23.28 -4.04 9.40
N ARG A 56 -22.26 -3.25 9.76
CA ARG A 56 -21.19 -3.64 10.70
C ARG A 56 -20.32 -4.82 10.25
N ALA A 57 -20.32 -5.20 8.97
CA ALA A 57 -19.35 -6.16 8.48
C ALA A 57 -17.91 -5.66 8.73
N PRO A 58 -16.99 -6.53 9.20
CA PRO A 58 -15.59 -6.15 9.39
C PRO A 58 -14.96 -5.81 8.03
N VAL A 59 -14.30 -4.65 7.96
CA VAL A 59 -13.63 -4.17 6.75
C VAL A 59 -12.14 -4.47 6.85
N PRO A 60 -11.60 -5.40 6.03
CA PRO A 60 -10.18 -5.71 6.02
C PRO A 60 -9.39 -4.67 5.21
N ALA A 61 -8.15 -4.40 5.60
CA ALA A 61 -7.21 -3.64 4.79
C ALA A 61 -6.88 -4.40 3.48
N VAL A 62 -6.89 -3.69 2.35
CA VAL A 62 -6.61 -4.27 1.02
C VAL A 62 -5.13 -4.50 0.74
N PHE A 63 -4.24 -3.85 1.48
CA PHE A 63 -2.80 -4.00 1.40
C PHE A 63 -2.13 -3.63 2.74
N ASP A 64 -0.87 -4.04 2.91
CA ASP A 64 -0.02 -3.55 4.00
C ASP A 64 0.19 -2.04 3.88
N GLY A 65 0.31 -1.32 4.98
CA GLY A 65 0.61 0.11 4.94
C GLY A 65 0.64 0.78 6.30
N VAL A 66 0.57 2.10 6.27
CA VAL A 66 0.55 2.94 7.48
C VAL A 66 -0.71 3.79 7.47
N VAL A 67 -1.39 3.87 8.61
CA VAL A 67 -2.52 4.79 8.79
C VAL A 67 -2.03 6.22 8.65
N SER A 68 -2.56 6.94 7.67
CA SER A 68 -2.03 8.23 7.21
C SER A 68 -3.00 9.39 7.45
N SER A 69 -2.52 10.61 7.19
CA SER A 69 -3.32 11.83 7.17
C SER A 69 -4.58 11.68 6.33
N GLY A 70 -5.66 12.33 6.77
CA GLY A 70 -7.02 12.15 6.23
C GLY A 70 -7.87 11.15 7.03
N THR A 71 -7.26 10.30 7.87
CA THR A 71 -7.98 9.46 8.84
C THR A 71 -8.69 10.33 9.86
N LYS A 72 -10.02 10.23 9.95
CA LYS A 72 -10.84 11.05 10.85
C LYS A 72 -12.17 10.37 11.12
N SER A 73 -12.60 10.35 12.39
CA SER A 73 -13.94 9.85 12.75
C SER A 73 -15.06 10.68 12.11
N TYR A 74 -14.83 11.97 11.88
CA TYR A 74 -15.80 12.92 11.30
C TYR A 74 -15.18 13.65 10.10
N GLY A 75 -15.01 12.93 8.98
CA GLY A 75 -14.58 13.47 7.69
C GLY A 75 -15.73 13.59 6.68
N ASN A 76 -15.39 14.01 5.45
CA ASN A 76 -16.36 14.12 4.36
C ASN A 76 -17.07 12.79 4.05
N PHE A 77 -16.35 11.68 4.16
CA PHE A 77 -16.89 10.33 4.02
C PHE A 77 -17.38 9.72 5.35
N GLY A 78 -17.73 10.55 6.35
CA GLY A 78 -18.14 10.03 7.65
C GLY A 78 -16.95 9.52 8.48
N GLY A 79 -17.03 8.28 8.97
CA GLY A 79 -15.89 7.59 9.55
C GLY A 79 -14.91 7.19 8.44
N THR A 80 -13.74 7.83 8.43
CA THR A 80 -12.76 7.69 7.36
C THR A 80 -11.44 7.13 7.89
N VAL A 81 -10.96 6.04 7.30
CA VAL A 81 -9.60 5.54 7.51
C VAL A 81 -8.82 5.67 6.22
N VAL A 82 -7.58 6.16 6.29
CA VAL A 82 -6.67 6.24 5.15
C VAL A 82 -5.44 5.39 5.43
N ILE A 83 -5.09 4.50 4.51
CA ILE A 83 -3.89 3.67 4.58
C ILE A 83 -3.00 3.98 3.38
N ALA A 84 -1.77 4.38 3.66
CA ALA A 84 -0.77 4.67 2.64
C ALA A 84 0.22 3.51 2.51
N ASN A 85 0.48 3.10 1.27
CA ASN A 85 1.54 2.14 0.94
C ASN A 85 2.51 2.79 -0.04
N LYS A 86 3.69 3.13 0.47
CA LYS A 86 4.75 3.77 -0.32
C LYS A 86 5.27 2.87 -1.45
N ASN A 87 5.35 1.56 -1.22
CA ASN A 87 5.88 0.61 -2.20
C ASN A 87 4.92 0.42 -3.37
N LEU A 88 3.62 0.38 -3.12
CA LEU A 88 2.61 0.38 -4.17
C LEU A 88 2.41 1.75 -4.82
N GLY A 89 3.00 2.82 -4.26
CA GLY A 89 2.83 4.18 -4.78
C GLY A 89 1.41 4.72 -4.65
N VAL A 90 0.60 4.18 -3.71
CA VAL A 90 -0.80 4.55 -3.54
C VAL A 90 -1.19 4.77 -2.06
N GLN A 91 -2.31 5.46 -1.86
CA GLN A 91 -3.07 5.44 -0.61
C GLN A 91 -4.53 5.09 -0.90
N VAL A 92 -5.21 4.51 0.09
CA VAL A 92 -6.62 4.13 -0.01
C VAL A 92 -7.42 4.78 1.10
N ILE A 93 -8.60 5.29 0.75
CA ILE A 93 -9.60 5.86 1.64
C ILE A 93 -10.70 4.82 1.80
N TYR A 94 -10.98 4.44 3.04
CA TYR A 94 -12.14 3.66 3.45
C TYR A 94 -13.14 4.63 4.10
N GLY A 95 -14.26 4.85 3.43
CA GLY A 95 -15.33 5.73 3.87
C GLY A 95 -16.50 5.00 4.51
N HIS A 96 -17.38 5.77 5.12
CA HIS A 96 -18.65 5.35 5.73
C HIS A 96 -18.49 4.31 6.84
N LEU A 97 -17.32 4.26 7.48
CA LEU A 97 -17.07 3.34 8.57
C LEU A 97 -17.81 3.74 9.83
N SER A 98 -18.10 2.75 10.66
CA SER A 98 -18.72 2.97 11.95
C SER A 98 -17.78 3.70 12.91
N ARG A 99 -18.34 4.61 13.71
CA ARG A 99 -17.60 5.37 14.74
C ARG A 99 -17.73 4.69 16.11
N PRO A 100 -16.76 4.86 17.03
CA PRO A 100 -15.43 5.44 16.81
C PRO A 100 -14.52 4.52 15.98
N LEU A 101 -13.50 5.09 15.34
CA LEU A 101 -12.49 4.33 14.60
C LEU A 101 -11.48 3.71 15.58
N ASN A 102 -11.10 2.44 15.37
CA ASN A 102 -10.12 1.73 16.21
C ASN A 102 -8.73 1.66 15.56
N VAL A 103 -8.27 2.79 15.02
CA VAL A 103 -6.93 2.94 14.43
C VAL A 103 -6.31 4.28 14.85
N ARG A 104 -4.98 4.39 14.78
CA ARG A 104 -4.25 5.61 15.12
C ARG A 104 -3.31 6.02 14.00
N LEU A 105 -3.14 7.33 13.78
CA LEU A 105 -2.16 7.85 12.81
C LEU A 105 -0.76 7.26 13.10
N GLY A 106 -0.08 6.82 12.05
CA GLY A 106 1.24 6.18 12.14
C GLY A 106 1.20 4.67 12.48
N GLN A 107 0.03 4.10 12.76
CA GLN A 107 -0.11 2.66 12.98
C GLN A 107 0.20 1.87 11.71
N TYR A 108 1.03 0.84 11.84
CA TYR A 108 1.23 -0.15 10.77
C TYR A 108 0.05 -1.11 10.72
N ILE A 109 -0.43 -1.37 9.50
CA ILE A 109 -1.55 -2.26 9.19
C ILE A 109 -1.07 -3.28 8.18
N LYS A 110 -1.43 -4.55 8.36
CA LYS A 110 -1.22 -5.61 7.38
C LYS A 110 -2.47 -5.81 6.53
N GLN A 111 -2.31 -6.28 5.30
CA GLN A 111 -3.42 -6.76 4.49
C GLN A 111 -4.25 -7.77 5.30
N GLY A 112 -5.56 -7.59 5.31
CA GLY A 112 -6.49 -8.44 6.06
C GLY A 112 -6.78 -7.98 7.49
N ASP A 113 -5.95 -7.12 8.09
CA ASP A 113 -6.27 -6.54 9.40
C ASP A 113 -7.58 -5.76 9.32
N ILE A 114 -8.42 -5.87 10.36
CA ILE A 114 -9.71 -5.16 10.41
C ILE A 114 -9.48 -3.71 10.83
N ILE A 115 -9.83 -2.79 9.95
CA ILE A 115 -9.56 -1.33 10.13
C ILE A 115 -10.80 -0.55 10.56
N GLY A 116 -11.94 -1.22 10.59
CA GLY A 116 -13.23 -0.67 10.96
C GLY A 116 -14.36 -1.60 10.55
N TYR A 117 -15.58 -1.08 10.62
CA TYR A 117 -16.79 -1.83 10.29
C TYR A 117 -17.65 -1.02 9.33
N GLN A 118 -18.24 -1.69 8.34
CA GLN A 118 -19.16 -1.07 7.38
C GLN A 118 -20.29 -0.35 8.13
N SER A 119 -20.70 0.83 7.66
CA SER A 119 -21.80 1.60 8.23
C SER A 119 -22.34 2.56 7.17
N ASN A 120 -23.12 3.56 7.60
CA ASN A 120 -23.71 4.59 6.76
C ASN A 120 -23.33 6.00 7.23
N THR A 121 -22.24 6.12 8.00
CA THR A 121 -21.81 7.42 8.50
C THR A 121 -21.43 8.33 7.33
N ASN A 122 -21.84 9.58 7.38
CA ASN A 122 -21.51 10.58 6.38
C ASN A 122 -21.31 11.94 7.07
N TYR A 123 -20.89 12.94 6.30
CA TYR A 123 -20.62 14.28 6.83
C TYR A 123 -21.87 14.94 7.42
N GLN A 124 -23.01 14.83 6.72
CA GLN A 124 -24.25 15.55 7.06
C GLN A 124 -25.17 14.76 8.01
N ASN A 125 -24.78 13.53 8.38
CA ASN A 125 -25.61 12.56 9.11
C ASN A 125 -27.01 12.35 8.48
N ILE A 126 -27.09 12.42 7.14
CA ILE A 126 -28.32 12.15 6.40
C ILE A 126 -28.52 10.64 6.23
N ARG A 127 -29.75 10.22 5.93
CA ARG A 127 -30.07 8.80 5.68
C ARG A 127 -29.33 8.31 4.43
N MET A 128 -28.60 7.22 4.59
CA MET A 128 -27.86 6.53 3.54
C MET A 128 -27.86 5.03 3.88
N ASP A 129 -27.89 4.17 2.87
CA ASP A 129 -27.79 2.73 3.09
C ASP A 129 -26.36 2.36 3.50
N SER A 130 -26.22 1.34 4.34
CA SER A 130 -24.91 0.90 4.82
C SER A 130 -24.09 0.30 3.68
N HIS A 131 -22.90 0.86 3.45
CA HIS A 131 -21.96 0.40 2.42
C HIS A 131 -20.53 0.85 2.75
N LEU A 132 -19.57 0.30 2.04
CA LEU A 132 -18.17 0.71 2.04
C LEU A 132 -17.89 1.54 0.80
N HIS A 133 -17.55 2.82 0.98
CA HIS A 133 -16.91 3.63 -0.06
C HIS A 133 -15.41 3.34 -0.04
N ILE A 134 -14.83 2.95 -1.17
CA ILE A 134 -13.38 2.74 -1.29
C ILE A 134 -12.79 3.51 -2.47
N GLN A 135 -11.83 4.37 -2.17
CA GLN A 135 -11.22 5.28 -3.15
C GLN A 135 -9.69 5.19 -3.07
N PHE A 136 -9.06 5.05 -4.22
CA PHE A 136 -7.60 4.95 -4.33
C PHE A 136 -7.03 6.23 -4.90
N GLN A 137 -5.88 6.66 -4.40
CA GLN A 137 -5.15 7.85 -4.83
C GLN A 137 -3.67 7.52 -4.97
N ASN A 138 -2.94 8.34 -5.74
CA ASN A 138 -1.48 8.29 -5.72
C ASN A 138 -0.96 8.57 -4.31
N TYR A 139 0.17 7.96 -3.97
CA TYR A 139 0.80 8.15 -2.66
C TYR A 139 1.14 9.62 -2.41
N GLY A 140 0.80 10.09 -1.21
CA GLY A 140 1.06 11.45 -0.76
C GLY A 140 -0.23 12.14 -0.32
N TYR A 141 -0.16 12.87 0.80
CA TYR A 141 -1.32 13.59 1.30
C TYR A 141 -1.69 14.75 0.37
N ILE A 142 -2.97 14.83 0.03
CA ILE A 142 -3.53 15.92 -0.78
C ILE A 142 -4.09 16.97 0.19
N ASN A 143 -3.43 18.13 0.25
CA ASN A 143 -3.79 19.18 1.22
C ASN A 143 -5.05 20.00 0.85
N SER A 144 -5.53 19.89 -0.39
CA SER A 144 -6.80 20.49 -0.80
C SER A 144 -7.95 19.54 -0.48
N GLU A 145 -8.88 19.97 0.38
CA GLU A 145 -10.04 19.16 0.79
C GLU A 145 -10.79 18.61 -0.43
N ARG A 146 -11.12 19.49 -1.40
CA ARG A 146 -11.83 19.07 -2.60
C ARG A 146 -11.03 18.06 -3.41
N ASN A 147 -9.72 18.25 -3.55
CA ASN A 147 -8.90 17.29 -4.30
C ASN A 147 -8.74 15.97 -3.54
N PHE A 148 -8.64 16.00 -2.21
CA PHE A 148 -8.60 14.81 -1.36
C PHE A 148 -9.91 14.01 -1.46
N VAL A 149 -11.05 14.70 -1.50
CA VAL A 149 -12.35 14.03 -1.64
C VAL A 149 -12.59 13.54 -3.08
N CYS A 150 -12.24 14.31 -4.10
CA CYS A 150 -12.71 14.06 -5.47
C CYS A 150 -11.71 13.39 -6.41
N THR A 151 -10.44 13.29 -6.03
CA THR A 151 -9.41 12.60 -6.83
C THR A 151 -9.45 11.11 -6.57
N GLY A 152 -9.47 10.31 -7.63
CA GLY A 152 -9.34 8.86 -7.54
C GLY A 152 -8.64 8.30 -8.77
N ILE A 153 -7.94 7.19 -8.60
CA ILE A 153 -7.30 6.40 -9.66
C ILE A 153 -8.02 5.06 -9.81
N ASN A 154 -7.89 4.43 -10.98
CA ASN A 154 -8.50 3.12 -11.22
C ASN A 154 -7.79 2.03 -10.39
N PRO A 155 -8.45 1.41 -9.40
CA PRO A 155 -7.81 0.40 -8.55
C PRO A 155 -7.46 -0.88 -9.29
N LEU A 156 -8.06 -1.16 -10.45
CA LEU A 156 -7.79 -2.39 -11.21
C LEU A 156 -6.38 -2.43 -11.79
N THR A 157 -5.68 -1.30 -11.85
CA THR A 157 -4.27 -1.24 -12.27
C THR A 157 -3.30 -1.49 -11.10
N ILE A 158 -3.81 -1.53 -9.86
CA ILE A 158 -3.02 -1.79 -8.66
C ILE A 158 -2.96 -3.30 -8.46
N ASN A 159 -1.75 -3.83 -8.27
CA ASN A 159 -1.58 -5.22 -7.84
C ASN A 159 -1.17 -5.24 -6.37
N VAL A 160 -2.09 -5.59 -5.47
CA VAL A 160 -1.83 -5.58 -4.01
C VAL A 160 -0.82 -6.63 -3.57
N ASN A 161 -0.55 -7.62 -4.43
CA ASN A 161 0.47 -8.63 -4.19
C ASN A 161 1.83 -8.23 -4.79
N GLN A 162 1.89 -7.11 -5.52
CA GLN A 162 3.12 -6.65 -6.14
C GLN A 162 4.02 -6.06 -5.07
N ARG A 163 5.10 -6.78 -4.78
CA ARG A 163 6.17 -6.28 -3.94
C ARG A 163 7.12 -5.46 -4.84
N VAL A 164 7.11 -4.15 -4.67
CA VAL A 164 7.91 -3.19 -5.48
C VAL A 164 9.16 -2.78 -4.71
N TYR A 165 10.24 -2.51 -5.44
CA TYR A 165 11.51 -1.96 -4.95
C TYR A 165 11.88 -0.70 -5.77
N ASN A 166 12.67 0.21 -5.20
CA ASN A 166 12.98 1.49 -5.89
C ASN A 166 13.88 1.31 -7.11
N ALA A 167 14.90 0.47 -7.00
CA ALA A 167 15.81 0.14 -8.10
C ALA A 167 16.52 -1.18 -7.84
N ALA A 168 17.01 -1.81 -8.90
CA ALA A 168 17.89 -2.96 -8.80
C ALA A 168 19.00 -2.92 -9.86
N TRP A 169 20.10 -3.61 -9.55
CA TRP A 169 21.26 -3.79 -10.42
C TRP A 169 21.59 -5.28 -10.46
N LEU A 170 21.93 -5.78 -11.64
CA LEU A 170 22.33 -7.17 -11.85
C LEU A 170 23.78 -7.43 -11.41
N TRP A 171 24.20 -6.77 -10.34
CA TRP A 171 25.55 -6.88 -9.77
C TRP A 171 25.67 -8.15 -8.95
N SER A 172 26.81 -8.79 -9.05
CA SER A 172 27.10 -10.01 -8.31
C SER A 172 28.36 -9.87 -7.47
N GLY A 173 28.50 -10.71 -6.46
CA GLY A 173 29.64 -10.62 -5.56
C GLY A 173 29.55 -11.55 -4.36
N MET A 174 30.54 -11.45 -3.48
CA MET A 174 30.60 -12.18 -2.23
C MET A 174 30.50 -11.21 -1.05
N PHE A 175 29.44 -11.34 -0.25
CA PHE A 175 29.24 -10.56 0.96
C PHE A 175 29.56 -11.40 2.21
N THR A 176 30.43 -10.89 3.07
CA THR A 176 30.72 -11.48 4.38
C THR A 176 30.03 -10.66 5.47
N ALA A 177 29.02 -11.23 6.14
CA ALA A 177 28.29 -10.54 7.19
C ALA A 177 29.19 -10.35 8.44
N LYS A 178 29.35 -9.11 8.93
CA LYS A 178 30.13 -8.83 10.14
C LYS A 178 29.26 -8.66 11.39
N LYS A 179 27.95 -8.70 11.22
CA LYS A 179 26.93 -8.58 12.28
C LYS A 179 25.79 -9.58 12.01
N ILE A 180 24.95 -9.81 13.02
CA ILE A 180 23.68 -10.54 12.85
C ILE A 180 22.68 -9.60 12.16
N ILE A 181 22.16 -10.03 11.01
CA ILE A 181 21.25 -9.26 10.16
C ILE A 181 20.03 -10.15 9.86
N ASN A 182 18.83 -9.58 9.89
CA ASN A 182 17.61 -10.30 9.49
C ASN A 182 17.68 -10.69 8.00
N ILE A 183 17.43 -11.97 7.72
CA ILE A 183 17.23 -12.50 6.36
C ILE A 183 15.74 -12.49 6.07
N ARG A 184 15.34 -11.97 4.90
CA ARG A 184 13.94 -11.76 4.53
C ARG A 184 13.58 -12.40 3.19
N ASP A 185 12.30 -12.56 2.96
CA ASP A 185 11.72 -13.10 1.71
C ASP A 185 11.52 -12.04 0.61
N PHE A 186 11.80 -10.76 0.90
CA PHE A 186 11.74 -9.64 -0.03
C PHE A 186 12.72 -8.54 0.42
N PRO A 187 13.31 -7.73 -0.49
CA PRO A 187 14.21 -6.64 -0.13
C PRO A 187 13.41 -5.46 0.44
N SER A 188 12.81 -5.64 1.61
CA SER A 188 12.05 -4.62 2.34
C SER A 188 12.08 -4.91 3.83
N LEU A 189 12.08 -3.84 4.63
CA LEU A 189 12.02 -3.97 6.10
C LEU A 189 10.70 -4.56 6.59
N THR A 190 9.63 -4.49 5.79
CA THR A 190 8.35 -5.14 6.08
C THR A 190 8.25 -6.57 5.53
N GLY A 191 9.20 -6.98 4.69
CA GLY A 191 9.31 -8.37 4.21
C GLY A 191 9.39 -9.36 5.37
N ARG A 192 8.79 -10.54 5.21
CA ARG A 192 8.74 -11.58 6.24
C ARG A 192 10.17 -12.00 6.58
N ARG A 193 10.48 -12.00 7.88
CA ARG A 193 11.76 -12.53 8.38
C ARG A 193 11.71 -14.05 8.25
N VAL A 194 12.71 -14.62 7.60
CA VAL A 194 12.82 -16.06 7.37
C VAL A 194 13.99 -16.69 8.12
N SER A 195 15.03 -15.89 8.44
CA SER A 195 16.21 -16.33 9.20
C SER A 195 17.01 -15.10 9.66
N PHE A 196 18.24 -15.33 10.13
CA PHE A 196 19.24 -14.30 10.44
C PHE A 196 20.64 -14.79 10.01
N THR A 197 21.55 -13.85 9.71
CA THR A 197 22.93 -14.19 9.40
C THR A 197 23.69 -14.63 10.65
N VAL A 198 24.73 -15.44 10.45
CA VAL A 198 25.75 -15.70 11.48
C VAL A 198 26.94 -14.78 11.22
N VAL A 199 27.61 -14.30 12.26
CA VAL A 199 28.81 -13.47 12.11
C VAL A 199 29.87 -14.24 11.30
N ASN A 200 30.48 -13.58 10.32
CA ASN A 200 31.41 -14.10 9.33
C ASN A 200 30.84 -15.13 8.33
N SER A 201 29.52 -15.35 8.29
CA SER A 201 28.91 -16.13 7.20
C SER A 201 29.01 -15.39 5.87
N LYS A 202 29.24 -16.16 4.80
CA LYS A 202 29.43 -15.66 3.44
C LYS A 202 28.20 -15.92 2.58
N PHE A 203 27.83 -14.93 1.77
CA PHE A 203 26.69 -14.99 0.87
C PHE A 203 27.13 -14.54 -0.52
N TYR A 204 27.09 -15.46 -1.47
CA TYR A 204 27.10 -15.07 -2.87
C TYR A 204 25.78 -14.38 -3.19
N PHE A 205 25.85 -13.22 -3.82
CA PHE A 205 24.70 -12.50 -4.33
C PHE A 205 24.84 -12.25 -5.82
N ASP A 206 23.70 -12.17 -6.49
CA ASP A 206 23.62 -12.00 -7.94
C ASP A 206 22.75 -10.81 -8.35
N LYS A 207 22.20 -10.09 -7.37
CA LYS A 207 21.43 -8.87 -7.58
C LYS A 207 21.48 -7.97 -6.35
N LEU A 208 21.61 -6.67 -6.60
CA LEU A 208 21.58 -5.61 -5.61
C LEU A 208 20.28 -4.81 -5.77
N TYR A 209 19.65 -4.41 -4.66
CA TYR A 209 18.44 -3.58 -4.66
C TYR A 209 18.64 -2.35 -3.80
N ASP A 210 18.01 -1.26 -4.22
CA ASP A 210 17.70 -0.09 -3.40
C ASP A 210 16.24 -0.21 -2.97
N ASN A 211 16.00 -0.33 -1.67
CA ASN A 211 14.65 -0.23 -1.14
C ASN A 211 14.63 0.13 0.35
N ASP A 212 13.57 0.81 0.80
CA ASP A 212 13.36 1.21 2.20
C ASP A 212 14.54 1.96 2.86
N GLY A 213 15.40 2.61 2.05
CA GLY A 213 16.60 3.30 2.54
C GLY A 213 17.79 2.38 2.82
N TYR A 214 17.79 1.15 2.31
CA TYR A 214 18.88 0.18 2.45
C TYR A 214 19.32 -0.35 1.10
N TRP A 215 20.58 -0.77 1.06
CA TRP A 215 21.10 -1.67 0.04
C TRP A 215 20.77 -3.10 0.43
N TRP A 216 20.09 -3.83 -0.45
CA TRP A 216 19.74 -5.23 -0.24
C TRP A 216 20.45 -6.12 -1.25
N ILE A 217 21.01 -7.23 -0.79
CA ILE A 217 21.53 -8.27 -1.67
C ILE A 217 20.53 -9.42 -1.77
N ARG A 218 20.35 -9.98 -2.97
CA ARG A 218 19.63 -11.24 -3.19
C ARG A 218 20.62 -12.39 -3.22
N CYS A 219 20.37 -13.40 -2.41
CA CYS A 219 21.20 -14.59 -2.31
C CYS A 219 20.35 -15.85 -2.18
N ILE A 220 20.99 -17.01 -2.31
CA ILE A 220 20.38 -18.30 -1.98
C ILE A 220 20.82 -18.71 -0.58
N HIS A 221 19.85 -18.98 0.29
CA HIS A 221 20.08 -19.50 1.64
C HIS A 221 19.11 -20.66 1.90
N ASN A 222 19.62 -21.83 2.28
CA ASN A 222 18.83 -23.05 2.50
C ASN A 222 17.91 -23.37 1.31
N GLY A 223 18.42 -23.26 0.09
CA GLY A 223 17.69 -23.57 -1.15
C GLY A 223 16.60 -22.55 -1.54
N ARG A 224 16.52 -21.40 -0.87
CA ARG A 224 15.53 -20.36 -1.14
C ARG A 224 16.19 -19.04 -1.49
N THR A 225 15.56 -18.30 -2.42
CA THR A 225 15.88 -16.90 -2.67
C THR A 225 15.53 -16.06 -1.45
N VAL A 226 16.50 -15.33 -0.93
CA VAL A 226 16.36 -14.46 0.23
C VAL A 226 17.07 -13.13 0.03
N PHE A 227 16.78 -12.18 0.92
CA PHE A 227 17.28 -10.81 0.85
C PHE A 227 17.86 -10.37 2.18
N ILE A 228 19.01 -9.68 2.13
CA ILE A 228 19.72 -9.19 3.30
C ILE A 228 19.99 -7.69 3.13
N ALA A 229 19.52 -6.87 4.07
CA ALA A 229 19.84 -5.45 4.13
C ALA A 229 21.31 -5.29 4.56
N CYS A 230 22.21 -5.19 3.60
CA CYS A 230 23.65 -5.22 3.81
C CYS A 230 24.24 -3.86 4.22
N GLY A 231 23.50 -2.75 4.07
CA GLY A 231 23.93 -1.44 4.55
C GLY A 231 22.82 -0.39 4.40
N LYS A 232 22.82 0.61 5.27
CA LYS A 232 21.88 1.74 5.19
C LYS A 232 22.39 2.76 4.18
N LYS A 233 21.52 3.20 3.28
CA LYS A 233 21.87 4.21 2.28
C LYS A 233 22.14 5.55 2.95
N VAL A 234 23.15 6.24 2.44
CA VAL A 234 23.50 7.62 2.80
C VAL A 234 23.29 8.50 1.56
N PRO A 235 22.59 9.64 1.66
CA PRO A 235 22.42 10.56 0.53
C PRO A 235 23.77 10.90 -0.12
N GLY A 236 23.83 10.84 -1.45
CA GLY A 236 25.05 11.13 -2.22
C GLY A 236 26.08 10.01 -2.29
N LYS A 237 25.96 8.93 -1.50
CA LYS A 237 26.88 7.79 -1.55
C LYS A 237 26.33 6.64 -2.40
N VAL A 238 27.14 6.12 -3.31
CA VAL A 238 26.82 4.88 -4.04
C VAL A 238 27.13 3.64 -3.18
N PHE A 239 26.70 2.47 -3.63
CA PHE A 239 26.92 1.20 -2.91
C PHE A 239 28.39 0.99 -2.51
N LYS A 240 29.34 1.24 -3.43
CA LYS A 240 30.78 1.08 -3.21
C LYS A 240 31.37 1.99 -2.13
N GLU A 241 30.70 3.11 -1.84
CA GLU A 241 31.13 4.12 -0.87
C GLU A 241 30.37 4.03 0.46
N THR A 242 29.34 3.18 0.51
CA THR A 242 28.46 3.04 1.67
C THR A 242 29.13 2.14 2.70
N GLU A 243 29.13 2.54 3.97
CA GLU A 243 29.55 1.65 5.06
C GLU A 243 28.50 0.52 5.22
N LEU A 244 28.94 -0.71 4.98
CA LEU A 244 28.08 -1.89 5.03
C LEU A 244 28.15 -2.56 6.42
N TYR A 245 27.13 -3.35 6.74
CA TYR A 245 27.07 -4.22 7.92
C TYR A 245 27.93 -5.50 7.77
N GLY A 246 28.85 -5.48 6.81
CA GLY A 246 29.75 -6.55 6.42
C GLY A 246 30.82 -6.04 5.46
N SER A 247 31.52 -6.96 4.80
CA SER A 247 32.45 -6.64 3.71
C SER A 247 31.97 -7.26 2.40
N VAL A 248 32.28 -6.61 1.28
CA VAL A 248 32.11 -7.20 -0.05
C VAL A 248 33.50 -7.58 -0.54
N ASP A 249 33.78 -8.88 -0.56
CA ASP A 249 35.12 -9.41 -0.86
C ASP A 249 35.37 -9.49 -2.37
N SER A 250 34.30 -9.56 -3.17
CA SER A 250 34.33 -9.44 -4.63
C SER A 250 33.06 -8.76 -5.13
N LEU A 251 33.16 -7.93 -6.17
CA LEU A 251 32.03 -7.21 -6.76
C LEU A 251 32.20 -7.09 -8.27
N ASP A 252 31.29 -7.68 -9.03
CA ASP A 252 31.13 -7.51 -10.46
C ASP A 252 29.96 -6.58 -10.75
N THR A 253 30.27 -5.43 -11.37
CA THR A 253 29.28 -4.40 -11.77
C THR A 253 29.10 -4.32 -13.28
N SER A 254 29.56 -5.31 -14.05
CA SER A 254 29.51 -5.33 -15.51
C SER A 254 28.07 -5.30 -16.04
N LYS A 255 27.15 -5.98 -15.37
CA LYS A 255 25.72 -5.94 -15.69
C LYS A 255 25.10 -4.69 -15.04
N GLY A 256 24.44 -3.86 -15.83
CA GLY A 256 23.93 -2.55 -15.40
C GLY A 256 22.71 -2.61 -14.47
N LYS A 257 22.00 -1.49 -14.44
CA LYS A 257 20.70 -1.36 -13.78
C LYS A 257 19.64 -2.17 -14.55
N GLU A 258 18.70 -2.77 -13.82
CA GLU A 258 17.49 -3.39 -14.39
C GLU A 258 16.53 -2.35 -14.96
#